data_AF-A0A7V6ZID8-F1
#
_entry.id   AF-A0A7V6ZID8-F1
#
_cell.length_a   1.000
_cell.length_b   1.000
_cell.length_c   1.000
_cell.angle_alpha   90.00
_cell.angle_beta   90.00
_cell.angle_gamma   90.00
#
_symmetry.space_group_name_H-M   'P 1'
#
loop_
_entity.id
_entity.type
_entity.pdbx_description
1 polymer ?
#
loop_
_entity_poly.entity_id
_entity_poly.type
_entity_poly.pdbx_seq_one_letter_code
_entity_poly.pdbx_strand_id
1 'polypeptide(L)'
;MQTLNDYLSRSAEAIGAIVRRDLTGEMERAVDAIVTALAAGRPLLVCGNGGSAADAIHIAGELVGRFLKERKAYNVIALPT
;
A
#
# COMPACT_ATOMS: atom_id res chain seq x y z
N MET A 1 26.13 -17.44 5.72
CA MET A 1 25.73 -16.52 4.63
C MET A 1 24.40 -17.02 4.11
N GLN A 2 23.36 -16.20 4.13
CA GLN A 2 22.03 -16.60 3.69
C GLN A 2 22.03 -16.80 2.17
N THR A 3 21.56 -17.94 1.68
CA THR A 3 21.50 -18.20 0.23
C THR A 3 20.27 -17.53 -0.39
N LEU A 4 20.29 -17.38 -1.72
CA LEU A 4 19.11 -16.92 -2.46
C LEU A 4 17.89 -17.82 -2.19
N ASN A 5 18.09 -19.14 -2.16
CA ASN A 5 17.01 -20.09 -1.90
C ASN A 5 16.43 -19.96 -0.48
N ASP A 6 17.27 -19.65 0.52
CA ASP A 6 16.79 -19.41 1.88
C ASP A 6 15.92 -18.14 1.95
N TYR A 7 16.32 -17.08 1.24
CA TYR A 7 15.54 -15.84 1.16
C TYR A 7 14.18 -16.09 0.49
N LEU A 8 14.17 -16.72 -0.68
CA LEU A 8 12.94 -16.99 -1.43
C LEU A 8 11.97 -17.90 -0.65
N SER A 9 12.50 -18.93 0.03
CA SER A 9 11.70 -19.82 0.86
C SER A 9 11.03 -19.07 2.03
N ARG A 10 11.78 -18.19 2.70
CA ARG A 10 11.23 -17.35 3.78
C ARG A 10 10.17 -16.36 3.29
N SER A 11 10.36 -15.76 2.11
CA SER A 11 9.35 -14.88 1.51
C SER A 11 8.05 -15.64 1.19
N ALA A 12 8.17 -16.84 0.61
CA ALA A 12 7.01 -17.68 0.33
C ALA A 12 6.27 -18.10 1.60
N GLU A 13 7.01 -18.45 2.67
CA GLU A 13 6.43 -18.77 3.97
C GLU A 13 5.68 -17.59 4.58
N ALA A 14 6.26 -16.39 4.52
CA ALA A 14 5.63 -15.16 5.02
C ALA A 14 4.32 -14.85 4.28
N ILE A 15 4.31 -14.97 2.95
CA ILE A 15 3.09 -14.81 2.14
C ILE A 15 2.05 -15.88 2.51
N GLY A 16 2.47 -17.15 2.65
CA GLY A 16 1.59 -18.23 3.08
C GLY A 16 1.01 -18.04 4.49
N ALA A 17 1.77 -17.42 5.39
CA ALA A 17 1.28 -17.07 6.72
C ALA A 17 0.20 -15.98 6.68
N ILE A 18 0.34 -15.00 5.78
CA ILE A 18 -0.66 -13.94 5.57
C ILE A 18 -1.97 -14.54 5.03
N VAL A 19 -1.90 -15.49 4.09
CA VAL A 19 -3.08 -16.20 3.58
C VAL A 19 -3.85 -16.88 4.71
N ARG A 20 -3.15 -17.59 5.61
CA ARG A 20 -3.78 -18.25 6.76
C ARG A 20 -4.39 -17.27 7.76
N ARG A 21 -3.81 -16.08 7.89
CA ARG A 21 -4.29 -15.04 8.80
C ARG A 21 -5.55 -14.35 8.28
N ASP A 22 -5.78 -14.38 6.98
CA ASP A 22 -6.89 -13.74 6.28
C ASP A 22 -7.09 -12.27 6.70
N LEU A 23 -6.38 -11.37 6.03
CA LEU A 23 -6.46 -9.93 6.30
C LEU A 23 -7.55 -9.22 5.49
N THR A 24 -8.51 -9.95 4.92
CA THR A 24 -9.53 -9.37 4.04
C THR A 24 -10.32 -8.28 4.76
N GLY A 25 -10.76 -8.55 5.99
CA GLY A 25 -11.52 -7.58 6.78
C GLY A 25 -10.71 -6.34 7.16
N GLU A 26 -9.42 -6.49 7.51
CA GLU A 26 -8.51 -5.37 7.75
C GLU A 26 -8.33 -4.50 6.51
N MET A 27 -8.15 -5.15 5.36
CA MET A 27 -7.98 -4.49 4.07
C MET A 27 -9.23 -3.70 3.70
N GLU A 28 -10.42 -4.30 3.81
CA GLU A 28 -11.70 -3.63 3.55
C GLU A 28 -11.89 -2.40 4.44
N ARG A 29 -11.62 -2.52 5.75
CA ARG A 29 -11.70 -1.39 6.68
C ARG A 29 -10.72 -0.26 6.32
N ALA A 30 -9.51 -0.60 5.88
CA ALA A 30 -8.53 0.38 5.44
C ALA A 30 -9.00 1.12 4.18
N VAL A 31 -9.53 0.37 3.20
CA VAL A 31 -10.11 0.93 1.97
C VAL A 31 -11.29 1.85 2.27
N ASP A 32 -12.23 1.42 3.11
CA ASP A 32 -13.41 2.22 3.48
C ASP A 32 -13.02 3.53 4.16
N ALA A 33 -12.04 3.50 5.06
CA ALA A 33 -11.52 4.69 5.71
C ALA A 33 -10.91 5.68 4.71
N ILE A 34 -10.13 5.17 3.76
CA ILE A 34 -9.51 5.99 2.69
C ILE A 34 -10.59 6.60 1.78
N VAL A 35 -11.54 5.79 1.31
CA VAL A 35 -12.63 6.23 0.43
C VAL A 35 -13.46 7.30 1.12
N THR A 36 -13.82 7.08 2.39
CA THR A 36 -14.58 8.05 3.19
C THR A 36 -13.83 9.38 3.33
N ALA A 37 -12.53 9.33 3.62
CA ALA A 37 -11.71 10.54 3.75
C ALA A 37 -11.62 11.32 2.42
N LEU A 38 -11.33 10.63 1.32
CA LEU A 38 -11.21 11.24 0.00
C LEU A 38 -12.56 11.81 -0.50
N ALA A 39 -13.67 11.10 -0.27
CA ALA A 39 -15.01 11.56 -0.61
C ALA A 39 -15.40 12.84 0.16
N ALA A 40 -14.92 12.98 1.40
CA ALA A 40 -15.06 14.20 2.20
C ALA A 40 -14.06 15.30 1.82
N GLY A 41 -13.26 15.14 0.76
CA GLY A 41 -12.27 16.11 0.30
C GLY A 41 -11.02 16.20 1.17
N ARG A 42 -10.82 15.26 2.11
CA ARG A 42 -9.65 15.23 2.99
C ARG A 42 -8.44 14.64 2.26
N PRO A 43 -7.21 15.08 2.58
CA PRO A 43 -6.01 14.46 2.02
C PRO A 43 -5.75 13.08 2.62
N LEU A 44 -5.26 12.16 1.80
CA LEU A 44 -4.60 10.94 2.28
C LEU A 44 -3.09 11.19 2.35
N LEU A 45 -2.52 11.06 3.54
CA LEU A 45 -1.07 11.17 3.75
C LEU A 45 -0.49 9.76 3.92
N VAL A 46 0.48 9.40 3.09
CA VAL A 46 1.14 8.09 3.13
C VAL A 46 2.61 8.31 3.46
N CYS A 47 3.13 7.67 4.50
CA CYS A 47 4.51 7.85 4.96
C CYS A 47 5.22 6.50 5.14
N GLY A 48 6.55 6.54 5.09
CA GLY A 48 7.40 5.37 5.28
C GLY A 48 8.87 5.76 5.30
N ASN A 49 9.70 4.91 5.92
CA ASN A 49 11.14 5.07 6.00
C ASN A 49 11.85 4.05 5.09
N GLY A 50 12.91 4.47 4.39
CA GLY A 50 13.73 3.58 3.57
C GLY A 50 12.93 2.87 2.49
N GLY A 51 12.90 1.54 2.48
CA GLY A 51 12.13 0.77 1.48
C GLY A 51 10.63 1.13 1.47
N SER A 52 10.04 1.34 2.65
CA SER A 52 8.62 1.72 2.77
C SER A 52 8.34 3.16 2.29
N ALA A 53 9.36 4.01 2.17
CA ALA A 53 9.22 5.32 1.53
C ALA A 53 8.93 5.18 0.03
N ALA A 54 9.53 4.18 -0.63
CA ALA A 54 9.25 3.86 -2.02
C ALA A 54 7.80 3.36 -2.20
N ASP A 55 7.30 2.54 -1.27
CA ASP A 55 5.91 2.09 -1.27
C ASP A 55 4.94 3.28 -1.10
N ALA A 56 5.25 4.22 -0.19
CA ALA A 56 4.44 5.43 0.00
C ALA A 56 4.36 6.29 -1.27
N ILE A 57 5.50 6.47 -1.95
CA ILE A 57 5.57 7.17 -3.24
C ILE A 57 4.75 6.42 -4.29
N HIS A 58 4.87 5.10 -4.35
CA HIS A 58 4.16 4.29 -5.33
C HIS A 58 2.64 4.41 -5.17
N ILE A 59 2.12 4.25 -3.96
CA ILE A 59 0.69 4.39 -3.64
C ILE A 59 0.19 5.78 -4.04
N ALA A 60 0.90 6.85 -3.68
CA ALA A 60 0.52 8.20 -4.06
C ALA A 60 0.53 8.38 -5.59
N GLY A 61 1.56 7.85 -6.26
CA GLY A 61 1.72 7.90 -7.71
C GLY A 61 0.55 7.24 -8.45
N GLU A 62 0.12 6.05 -8.04
CA GLU A 62 -1.01 5.35 -8.66
C GLU A 62 -2.34 6.10 -8.46
N LEU A 63 -2.56 6.61 -7.24
CA LEU A 63 -3.81 7.28 -6.89
C LEU A 63 -3.93 8.68 -7.52
N VAL A 64 -2.82 9.39 -7.68
CA VAL A 64 -2.78 10.69 -8.39
C VAL A 64 -2.75 10.49 -9.91
N GLY A 65 -1.95 9.54 -10.39
CA GLY A 65 -1.62 9.31 -11.80
C GLY A 65 -2.69 8.60 -12.63
N ARG A 66 -3.89 8.37 -12.08
CA ARG A 66 -5.06 7.81 -12.79
C ARG A 66 -4.83 6.38 -13.31
N PHE A 67 -4.10 5.56 -12.57
CA PHE A 67 -3.80 4.18 -12.99
C PHE A 67 -5.08 3.39 -13.35
N LEU A 68 -5.11 2.81 -14.56
CA LEU A 68 -6.17 1.97 -15.15
C LEU A 68 -7.56 2.59 -15.42
N LYS A 69 -7.84 3.84 -15.01
CA LYS A 69 -9.14 4.50 -15.27
C LYS A 69 -9.00 6.01 -15.47
N GLU A 70 -9.69 6.54 -16.46
CA GLU A 70 -9.84 7.99 -16.62
C GLU A 70 -10.73 8.57 -15.51
N ARG A 71 -10.12 9.31 -14.59
CA ARG A 71 -10.77 10.00 -13.48
C ARG A 71 -9.96 11.20 -13.03
N LYS A 72 -10.53 12.03 -12.16
CA LYS A 72 -9.77 13.09 -11.48
C LYS A 72 -8.71 12.48 -10.56
N ALA A 73 -7.59 13.19 -10.42
CA ALA A 73 -6.56 12.84 -9.45
C ALA A 73 -7.13 12.88 -8.03
N TYR A 74 -6.76 11.93 -7.19
CA TYR A 74 -7.10 11.96 -5.77
C TYR A 74 -6.12 12.85 -5.01
N ASN A 75 -6.59 13.47 -3.92
CA ASN A 75 -5.75 14.27 -3.03
C ASN A 75 -4.92 13.36 -2.12
N VAL A 76 -3.80 12.83 -2.66
CA VAL A 76 -2.91 11.91 -1.97
C VAL A 76 -1.49 12.44 -2.00
N ILE A 77 -0.81 12.43 -0.85
CA ILE A 77 0.53 12.99 -0.66
C ILE A 77 1.41 11.93 0.00
N ALA A 78 2.56 11.65 -0.60
CA ALA A 78 3.61 10.84 0.02
C ALA A 78 4.51 11.73 0.89
N LEU A 79 4.86 11.25 2.08
CA LEU A 79 5.81 11.84 3.02
C LEU A 79 6.98 10.86 3.23
N PRO A 80 7.89 10.74 2.23
CA PRO A 80 8.99 9.79 2.28
C PRO A 80 10.16 10.29 3.15
N THR A 81 10.82 9.38 3.85
CA THR A 81 12.02 9.62 4.65
C THR A 81 13.11 8.58 4.46
#